data_AF-A0A2N1F7Q0-F1
#
_entry.id   AF-A0A2N1F7Q0-F1
#
_cell.length_a   1.000
_cell.length_b   1.000
_cell.length_c   1.000
_cell.angle_alpha   90.00
_cell.angle_beta   90.00
_cell.angle_gamma   90.00
#
_symmetry.space_group_name_H-M   'P 1'
#
loop_
_entity.id
_entity.type
_entity.pdbx_description
1 polymer ?
#
loop_
_entity_poly.entity_id
_entity_poly.type
_entity_poly.pdbx_seq_one_letter_code
_entity_poly.pdbx_strand_id
1 'polypeptide(L)'
;MNKLRIILIGILYGITMLTFSCSSSKQSLKKTSCNENLNFKKAFFENVENVENLIDKNQNESFRNSLNFIGKYTKVSFESMTNYAGTYPIGIFEKDKKEWLEWYEKNKCMNIEFKE
;
A
#
# COMPACT_ATOMS: atom_id res chain seq x y z
N MET A 1 -37.29 49.36 -18.76
CA MET A 1 -36.85 48.23 -19.61
C MET A 1 -35.38 47.82 -19.45
N ASN A 2 -34.48 48.67 -18.92
CA ASN A 2 -33.04 48.34 -18.88
C ASN A 2 -32.58 47.52 -17.67
N LYS A 3 -33.28 47.56 -16.53
CA LYS A 3 -32.90 46.77 -15.33
C LYS A 3 -33.14 45.26 -15.49
N LEU A 4 -34.21 44.87 -16.20
CA LEU A 4 -34.55 43.45 -16.44
C LEU A 4 -33.55 42.76 -17.39
N ARG A 5 -32.99 43.51 -18.35
CA ARG A 5 -31.99 43.01 -19.29
C ARG A 5 -30.63 42.76 -18.62
N ILE A 6 -30.24 43.60 -17.66
CA ILE A 6 -28.98 43.45 -16.92
C ILE A 6 -29.02 42.22 -15.98
N ILE A 7 -30.18 41.96 -15.36
CA ILE A 7 -30.37 40.78 -14.49
C ILE A 7 -30.31 39.48 -15.31
N LEU A 8 -30.92 39.44 -16.50
CA LEU A 8 -30.89 38.27 -17.38
C LEU A 8 -29.49 37.95 -17.91
N ILE A 9 -28.68 38.97 -18.24
CA ILE A 9 -27.29 38.78 -18.68
C ILE A 9 -26.41 38.27 -17.53
N GLY A 10 -26.65 38.73 -16.29
CA GLY A 10 -25.95 38.26 -15.10
C GLY A 10 -26.24 36.79 -14.77
N ILE A 11 -27.48 36.33 -14.96
CA ILE A 11 -27.86 34.93 -14.77
C ILE A 11 -27.25 34.04 -15.86
N LEU A 12 -27.17 34.54 -17.10
CA LEU A 12 -26.58 33.80 -18.23
C LEU A 12 -25.06 33.56 -18.06
N TYR A 13 -24.35 34.51 -17.46
CA TYR A 13 -22.91 34.38 -17.16
C TYR A 13 -22.60 33.56 -15.90
N GLY A 14 -23.58 33.36 -15.01
CA GLY A 14 -23.41 32.56 -13.79
C GLY A 14 -23.45 31.04 -14.01
N ILE A 15 -24.05 30.59 -15.12
CA ILE A 15 -24.25 29.15 -15.42
C ILE A 15 -23.04 28.54 -16.15
N THR A 16 -22.16 29.35 -16.74
CA THR A 16 -21.07 28.88 -17.62
C THR A 16 -19.77 28.49 -16.91
N MET A 17 -19.68 28.58 -15.57
CA MET A 17 -18.44 28.34 -14.81
C MET A 17 -18.42 27.08 -13.92
N LEU A 18 -19.33 26.12 -14.12
CA LEU A 18 -19.42 24.90 -13.30
C LEU A 18 -19.11 23.58 -14.02
N THR A 19 -18.39 23.61 -15.14
CA THR A 19 -17.87 22.39 -15.76
C THR A 19 -16.34 22.37 -15.77
N PHE A 20 -15.75 22.42 -14.58
CA PHE A 20 -14.38 21.96 -14.40
C PHE A 20 -14.37 20.43 -14.52
N SER A 21 -13.98 19.99 -15.71
CA SER A 21 -13.67 18.62 -16.09
C SER A 21 -12.76 17.95 -15.06
N CYS A 22 -13.29 17.00 -14.30
CA CYS A 22 -12.47 15.93 -13.74
C CYS A 22 -12.46 14.79 -14.76
N SER A 23 -11.64 14.93 -15.81
CA SER A 23 -11.23 13.75 -16.58
C SER A 23 -10.22 13.02 -15.72
N SER A 24 -10.71 12.18 -14.79
CA SER A 24 -9.87 11.11 -14.29
C SER A 24 -9.50 10.28 -15.50
N SER A 25 -8.23 10.32 -15.92
CA SER A 25 -7.73 9.27 -16.78
C SER A 25 -7.90 7.98 -15.99
N LYS A 26 -9.02 7.29 -16.24
CA LYS A 26 -9.10 5.87 -15.96
C LYS A 26 -8.09 5.29 -16.93
N GLN A 27 -6.83 5.22 -16.47
CA GLN A 27 -5.86 4.31 -17.04
C GLN A 27 -6.63 3.00 -17.10
N SER A 28 -7.01 2.61 -18.31
CA SER A 28 -7.59 1.32 -18.56
C SER A 28 -6.52 0.38 -18.05
N LEU A 29 -6.72 -0.12 -16.82
CA LEU A 29 -6.08 -1.33 -16.38
C LEU A 29 -6.54 -2.30 -17.46
N LYS A 30 -5.65 -2.55 -18.41
CA LYS A 30 -5.72 -3.76 -19.21
C LYS A 30 -6.11 -4.83 -18.20
N LYS A 31 -7.25 -5.46 -18.42
CA LYS A 31 -7.68 -6.64 -17.68
C LYS A 31 -6.71 -7.75 -18.09
N THR A 32 -5.43 -7.58 -17.74
CA THR A 32 -4.49 -8.67 -17.58
C THR A 32 -5.16 -9.51 -16.52
N SER A 33 -5.54 -10.73 -16.87
CA SER A 33 -5.98 -11.72 -15.89
C SER A 33 -4.90 -11.75 -14.81
N CYS A 34 -5.22 -11.20 -13.63
CA CYS A 34 -4.29 -11.19 -12.50
C CYS A 34 -4.03 -12.66 -12.16
N ASN A 35 -2.82 -13.13 -12.44
CA ASN A 35 -2.40 -14.47 -12.09
C ASN A 35 -1.58 -14.37 -10.81
N GLU A 36 -2.26 -14.48 -9.67
CA GLU A 36 -1.66 -14.45 -8.34
C GLU A 36 -0.98 -15.80 -8.04
N ASN A 37 0.28 -15.77 -7.61
CA ASN A 37 0.97 -16.96 -7.13
C ASN A 37 0.47 -17.30 -5.71
N LEU A 38 -0.45 -18.27 -5.60
CA LEU A 38 -1.06 -18.66 -4.33
C LEU A 38 -0.06 -19.27 -3.33
N ASN A 39 1.00 -19.92 -3.81
CA ASN A 39 2.05 -20.45 -2.95
C ASN A 39 2.86 -19.31 -2.31
N PHE A 40 3.20 -18.30 -3.12
CA PHE A 40 3.86 -17.10 -2.63
C PHE A 40 2.98 -16.34 -1.63
N LYS A 41 1.68 -16.17 -1.94
CA LYS A 41 0.70 -15.57 -1.03
C LYS A 41 0.75 -16.21 0.34
N LYS A 42 0.59 -17.53 0.38
CA LYS A 42 0.58 -18.29 1.63
C LYS A 42 1.87 -18.06 2.43
N ALA A 43 3.02 -18.25 1.80
CA ALA A 43 4.31 -18.08 2.46
C ALA A 43 4.53 -16.63 2.96
N PHE A 44 4.12 -15.63 2.18
CA PHE A 44 4.26 -14.22 2.57
C PHE A 44 3.42 -13.90 3.81
N PHE A 45 2.13 -14.28 3.81
CA PHE A 45 1.25 -14.01 4.94
C PHE A 45 1.59 -14.85 6.18
N GLU A 46 2.06 -16.09 6.03
CA GLU A 46 2.57 -16.89 7.15
C GLU A 46 3.76 -16.22 7.85
N ASN A 47 4.68 -15.62 7.08
CA ASN A 47 5.81 -14.89 7.66
C ASN A 47 5.35 -13.59 8.33
N VAL A 48 4.41 -12.84 7.74
CA VAL A 48 3.84 -11.63 8.36
C VAL A 48 3.13 -11.97 9.68
N GLU A 49 2.34 -13.04 9.70
CA GLU A 49 1.63 -13.53 10.88
C GLU A 49 2.61 -14.01 11.96
N ASN A 50 3.69 -14.69 11.59
CA ASN A 50 4.72 -15.11 12.54
C ASN A 50 5.39 -13.91 13.22
N VAL A 51 5.71 -12.85 12.47
CA VAL A 51 6.22 -11.59 13.04
C VAL A 51 5.21 -10.98 13.99
N GLU A 52 3.95 -10.86 13.58
CA GLU A 52 2.86 -10.32 14.41
C GLU A 52 2.66 -11.11 15.71
N ASN A 53 2.74 -12.44 15.65
CA ASN A 53 2.54 -13.28 16.82
C ASN A 53 3.69 -13.22 17.84
N LEU A 54 4.90 -12.86 17.38
CA LEU A 54 6.13 -12.90 18.16
C LEU A 54 6.66 -11.53 18.57
N ILE A 55 6.19 -10.43 17.95
CA ILE A 55 6.70 -9.06 18.15
C ILE A 55 6.74 -8.64 19.62
N ASP A 56 5.68 -8.95 20.38
CA ASP A 56 5.52 -8.62 21.80
C ASP A 56 5.86 -9.80 22.74
N LYS A 57 6.23 -10.96 22.19
CA LYS A 57 6.45 -12.20 22.97
C LYS A 57 7.91 -12.59 23.02
N ASN A 58 8.50 -12.93 21.88
CA ASN A 58 9.85 -13.46 21.79
C ASN A 58 10.38 -13.35 20.35
N GLN A 59 11.28 -12.39 20.13
CA GLN A 59 11.92 -12.14 18.83
C GLN A 59 13.10 -13.08 18.57
N ASN A 60 12.78 -14.37 18.54
CA ASN A 60 13.70 -15.47 18.35
C ASN A 60 14.16 -15.62 16.89
N GLU A 61 14.85 -16.72 16.57
CA GLU A 61 15.32 -17.00 15.22
C GLU A 61 14.19 -17.08 14.18
N SER A 62 13.03 -17.66 14.54
CA SER A 62 11.87 -17.73 13.66
C SER A 62 11.39 -16.34 13.26
N PHE A 63 11.30 -15.42 14.22
CA PHE A 63 10.95 -14.01 13.97
C PHE A 63 11.94 -13.35 12.99
N ARG A 64 13.25 -13.55 13.21
CA ARG A 64 14.30 -12.99 12.34
C ARG A 64 14.26 -13.58 10.94
N ASN A 65 14.02 -14.89 10.82
CA ASN A 65 13.90 -15.56 9.54
C ASN A 65 12.68 -15.05 8.76
N SER A 66 11.57 -14.77 9.43
CA SER A 66 10.41 -14.14 8.80
C SER A 66 10.67 -12.71 8.33
N LEU A 67 11.34 -11.88 9.15
CA LEU A 67 11.77 -10.56 8.70
C LEU A 67 12.72 -10.64 7.50
N ASN A 68 13.67 -11.57 7.51
CA ASN A 68 14.59 -11.78 6.39
C ASN A 68 13.84 -12.19 5.12
N PHE A 69 12.87 -13.11 5.23
CA PHE A 69 12.02 -13.51 4.11
C PHE A 69 11.28 -12.31 3.51
N ILE A 70 10.60 -11.52 4.34
CA ILE A 70 9.86 -10.32 3.92
C ILE A 70 10.81 -9.30 3.29
N GLY A 71 12.00 -9.12 3.89
CA GLY A 71 13.07 -8.22 3.44
C GLY A 71 13.60 -8.50 2.03
N LYS A 72 13.41 -9.71 1.50
CA LYS A 72 13.76 -10.01 0.09
C LYS A 72 12.89 -9.27 -0.92
N TYR A 73 11.71 -8.81 -0.49
CA TYR A 73 10.65 -8.31 -1.37
C TYR A 73 10.30 -6.86 -1.12
N THR A 74 10.21 -6.50 0.15
CA THR A 74 9.82 -5.17 0.60
C THR A 74 10.78 -4.67 1.66
N LYS A 75 10.76 -3.36 1.92
CA LYS A 75 11.58 -2.76 2.95
C LYS A 75 11.23 -3.35 4.33
N VAL A 76 12.27 -3.68 5.08
CA VAL A 76 12.22 -4.01 6.51
C VAL A 76 13.24 -3.13 7.20
N SER A 77 12.83 -2.42 8.26
CA SER A 77 13.65 -1.44 8.96
C SER A 77 14.62 -2.11 9.95
N PHE A 78 15.47 -3.03 9.49
CA PHE A 78 16.46 -3.73 10.32
C PHE A 78 17.39 -2.77 11.08
N GLU A 79 17.67 -1.60 10.51
CA GLU A 79 18.46 -0.54 11.12
C GLU A 79 17.89 -0.10 12.47
N SER A 80 16.57 -0.16 12.63
CA SER A 80 15.90 0.21 13.90
C SER A 80 16.34 -0.70 15.04
N MET A 81 16.65 -1.97 14.78
CA MET A 81 17.02 -2.94 15.80
C MET A 81 18.35 -2.59 16.49
N THR A 82 19.24 -1.87 15.80
CA THR A 82 20.53 -1.45 16.37
C THR A 82 20.36 -0.50 17.57
N ASN A 83 19.27 0.26 17.60
CA ASN A 83 18.96 1.23 18.65
C ASN A 83 18.17 0.63 19.83
N TYR A 84 17.68 -0.60 19.71
CA TYR A 84 16.77 -1.23 20.69
C TYR A 84 17.29 -2.60 21.14
N ALA A 85 18.59 -2.68 21.49
CA ALA A 85 19.24 -3.89 21.99
C ALA A 85 19.03 -5.13 21.09
N GLY A 86 18.92 -4.92 19.77
CA GLY A 86 18.69 -5.99 18.81
C GLY A 86 17.24 -6.47 18.72
N THR A 87 16.28 -5.76 19.30
CA THR A 87 14.83 -6.00 19.15
C THR A 87 14.21 -5.05 18.14
N TYR A 88 13.25 -5.57 17.39
CA TYR A 88 12.40 -4.84 16.48
C TYR A 88 11.34 -4.06 17.26
N PRO A 89 11.32 -2.72 17.19
CA PRO A 89 10.37 -1.93 17.96
C PRO A 89 8.94 -2.08 17.42
N ILE A 90 7.95 -2.21 18.31
CA ILE A 90 6.53 -2.37 17.94
C ILE A 90 6.02 -1.25 17.02
N GLY A 91 6.37 0.01 17.31
CA GLY A 91 5.95 1.15 16.48
C GLY A 91 6.58 1.14 15.08
N ILE A 92 7.75 0.53 14.92
CA ILE A 92 8.37 0.31 13.61
C ILE A 92 7.67 -0.85 12.89
N PHE A 93 7.33 -1.91 13.61
CA PHE A 93 6.55 -3.03 13.07
C PHE A 93 5.20 -2.58 12.50
N GLU A 94 4.43 -1.76 13.21
CA GLU A 94 3.12 -1.30 12.73
C GLU A 94 3.22 -0.55 11.40
N LYS A 95 4.25 0.31 11.28
CA LYS A 95 4.52 1.05 10.05
C LYS A 95 4.93 0.11 8.91
N ASP A 96 5.90 -0.75 9.17
CA ASP A 96 6.45 -1.63 8.15
C ASP A 96 5.41 -2.67 7.69
N LYS A 97 4.59 -3.22 8.61
CA LYS A 97 3.48 -4.12 8.27
C LYS A 97 2.56 -3.50 7.23
N LYS A 98 2.21 -2.22 7.38
CA LYS A 98 1.39 -1.51 6.40
C LYS A 98 2.11 -1.46 5.04
N GLU A 99 3.39 -1.12 5.01
CA GLU A 99 4.19 -1.09 3.79
C GLU A 99 4.28 -2.47 3.12
N TRP A 100 4.39 -3.56 3.91
CA TRP A 100 4.43 -4.94 3.42
C TRP A 100 3.14 -5.34 2.73
N LEU A 101 1.99 -5.01 3.35
CA LEU A 101 0.67 -5.30 2.79
C LEU A 101 0.41 -4.48 1.52
N GLU A 102 0.80 -3.21 1.51
CA GLU A 102 0.71 -2.35 0.32
C GLU A 102 1.61 -2.87 -0.81
N TRP A 103 2.82 -3.31 -0.49
CA TRP A 103 3.72 -3.91 -1.47
C TRP A 103 3.09 -5.18 -2.05
N TYR A 104 2.54 -6.07 -1.21
CA TYR A 104 1.90 -7.30 -1.68
C TYR A 104 0.76 -6.99 -2.65
N GLU A 105 -0.15 -6.08 -2.28
CA GLU A 105 -1.30 -5.72 -3.11
C GLU A 105 -0.90 -5.13 -4.47
N LYS A 106 0.18 -4.35 -4.51
CA LYS A 106 0.72 -3.77 -5.74
C LYS A 106 1.39 -4.81 -6.64
N ASN A 107 1.94 -5.89 -6.08
CA ASN A 107 2.79 -6.83 -6.81
C ASN A 107 2.16 -8.22 -7.03
N LYS A 108 1.07 -8.57 -6.33
CA LYS A 108 0.49 -9.93 -6.32
C LYS A 108 0.17 -10.50 -7.72
N CYS A 109 -0.13 -9.64 -8.69
CA CYS A 109 -0.45 -10.04 -10.06
C CYS A 109 0.78 -10.22 -10.98
N MET A 110 2.00 -10.02 -10.48
CA MET A 110 3.24 -10.09 -11.27
C MET A 110 3.85 -11.50 -11.31
N ASN A 111 3.12 -12.54 -10.90
CA ASN A 111 3.63 -13.91 -10.76
C ASN A 111 4.96 -13.95 -9.97
N ILE A 112 4.94 -13.45 -8.74
CA ILE A 112 6.13 -13.30 -7.90
C ILE A 112 6.80 -14.67 -7.69
N GLU A 113 8.11 -14.73 -7.96
CA GLU A 113 8.94 -15.92 -7.73
C GLU A 113 9.62 -15.88 -6.35
N PHE A 114 9.98 -17.05 -5.83
CA PHE A 114 10.76 -17.18 -4.60
C PHE A 114 12.19 -16.70 -4.85
N LYS A 115 12.66 -15.75 -4.04
CA LYS A 115 14.04 -15.25 -4.09
C LYS A 115 14.91 -16.07 -3.17
N GLU A 116 16.05 -16.52 -3.68
CA GLU A 116 17.11 -17.19 -2.92
C GLU A 116 17.78 -16.24 -1.91
#